data_AF-A0A084JMD9-F1
#
_entry.id   AF-A0A084JMD9-F1
#
_cell.length_a   1.000
_cell.length_b   1.000
_cell.length_c   1.000
_cell.angle_alpha   90.00
_cell.angle_beta   90.00
_cell.angle_gamma   90.00
#
_symmetry.space_group_name_H-M   'P 1'
#
loop_
_entity.id
_entity.type
_entity.pdbx_description
1 polymer ?
#
loop_
_entity_poly.entity_id
_entity_poly.type
_entity_poly.pdbx_seq_one_letter_code
_entity_poly.pdbx_strand_id
1 'polypeptide(L)' 'MSNKERIMQLIDNVPDNKLVFVVDMLESLKAYAGESIEPDAWDLQMIEEAKMLNDGERVTFDELCDELGITI' A
#
# COMPACT_ATOMS: atom_id res chain seq x y z
N MET A 1 22.21 -18.15 -1.89
CA MET A 1 21.03 -18.42 -2.73
C MET A 1 20.28 -17.11 -2.89
N SER A 2 20.03 -16.69 -4.11
CA SER A 2 19.30 -15.46 -4.41
C SER A 2 17.80 -15.66 -4.19
N ASN A 3 17.08 -14.57 -3.90
CA ASN A 3 15.61 -14.61 -3.78
C ASN A 3 14.96 -15.12 -5.06
N LYS A 4 15.54 -14.83 -6.23
CA LYS A 4 15.07 -15.34 -7.52
C LYS A 4 15.13 -16.87 -7.59
N GLU A 5 16.24 -17.47 -7.17
CA GLU A 5 16.38 -18.94 -7.13
C GLU A 5 15.40 -19.57 -6.15
N ARG A 6 15.16 -18.94 -4.99
CA ARG A 6 14.20 -19.42 -4.00
C ARG A 6 12.76 -19.39 -4.53
N ILE A 7 12.39 -18.35 -5.28
CA ILE A 7 11.06 -18.24 -5.89
C ILE A 7 10.83 -19.36 -6.92
N MET A 8 11.80 -19.63 -7.79
CA MET A 8 11.69 -20.71 -8.78
C MET A 8 11.46 -22.08 -8.11
N GLN A 9 12.20 -22.37 -7.04
CA GLN A 9 12.02 -23.61 -6.26
C GLN A 9 10.65 -23.73 -5.58
N LEU A 10 10.07 -22.61 -5.15
CA LEU A 10 8.74 -22.61 -4.54
C LEU A 10 7.65 -22.88 -5.58
N ILE A 11 7.82 -22.39 -6.80
CA ILE A 11 6.85 -22.55 -7.89
C ILE A 11 6.88 -23.97 -8.46
N ASP A 12 8.04 -24.62 -8.53
CA ASP A 12 8.20 -25.98 -9.10
C ASP A 12 7.29 -27.05 -8.48
N ASN A 13 6.85 -26.85 -7.23
CA ASN A 13 5.99 -27.79 -6.51
C ASN A 13 4.50 -27.39 -6.51
N VAL A 14 4.14 -26.29 -7.17
CA VAL A 14 2.77 -25.79 -7.24
C VAL A 14 2.01 -26.50 -8.37
N PRO A 15 0.84 -27.10 -8.10
CA PRO A 15 0.01 -27.69 -9.15
C PRO A 15 -0.38 -26.66 -10.23
N ASP A 16 -0.40 -27.06 -11.50
CA ASP A 16 -0.68 -26.17 -12.65
C ASP A 16 -1.96 -25.34 -12.50
N ASN A 17 -3.04 -25.93 -11.97
CA ASN A 17 -4.31 -25.23 -11.76
C ASN A 17 -4.24 -24.13 -10.68
N LYS A 18 -3.14 -24.05 -9.92
CA LYS A 18 -2.86 -23.01 -8.94
C LYS A 18 -1.83 -22.00 -9.43
N LEU A 19 -1.10 -22.30 -10.50
CA LEU A 19 -0.11 -21.38 -11.08
C LEU A 19 -0.73 -20.07 -11.55
N VAL A 20 -1.99 -20.09 -12.00
CA VAL A 20 -2.73 -18.87 -12.38
C VAL A 20 -2.74 -17.83 -11.25
N PHE A 21 -2.96 -18.27 -10.00
CA PHE A 21 -2.93 -17.36 -8.84
C PHE A 21 -1.53 -16.80 -8.56
N VAL A 22 -0.48 -17.58 -8.82
CA VAL A 22 0.91 -17.14 -8.66
C VAL A 22 1.26 -16.10 -9.72
N VAL A 23 0.80 -16.30 -10.96
CA VAL A 23 0.95 -15.33 -12.05
C VAL A 23 0.25 -14.02 -11.70
N ASP A 24 -1.04 -14.06 -11.34
CA ASP A 24 -1.82 -12.87 -10.99
C ASP A 24 -1.18 -12.07 -9.84
N MET A 25 -0.64 -12.77 -8.83
CA MET A 25 0.06 -12.14 -7.70
C MET A 25 1.36 -11.46 -8.14
N LEU A 26 2.17 -12.12 -8.99
CA LEU A 26 3.42 -11.55 -9.48
C LEU A 26 3.19 -10.35 -10.41
N GLU A 27 2.12 -10.39 -11.22
CA GLU A 27 1.68 -9.25 -12.04
C GLU A 27 1.23 -8.08 -11.16
N SER A 28 0.43 -8.35 -10.12
CA SER A 28 0.02 -7.34 -9.14
C SER A 28 1.23 -6.70 -8.45
N LEU A 29 2.19 -7.52 -7.99
CA LEU A 29 3.41 -7.02 -7.36
C LEU A 29 4.24 -6.15 -8.32
N LYS A 30 4.28 -6.48 -9.61
CA LYS A 30 4.96 -5.64 -10.62
C LYS A 30 4.24 -4.30 -10.83
N ALA A 31 2.92 -4.29 -10.85
CA ALA A 31 2.14 -3.06 -10.92
C ALA A 31 2.45 -2.15 -9.72
N TYR A 32 2.48 -2.71 -8.49
CA TYR A 32 2.87 -1.95 -7.29
C TYR A 32 4.34 -1.50 -7.28
N ALA A 33 5.26 -2.29 -7.83
CA ALA A 33 6.69 -2.06 -7.70
C ALA A 33 7.27 -1.12 -8.77
N GLY A 34 6.53 -0.78 -9.82
CA GLY A 34 7.09 -0.10 -11.00
C GLY A 34 6.28 1.05 -11.56
N GLU A 35 4.98 1.15 -11.27
CA GLU A 35 4.15 2.20 -11.87
C GLU A 35 3.65 3.15 -10.78
N SER A 36 4.16 4.38 -10.81
CA SER A 36 3.41 5.51 -10.29
C SER A 36 2.11 5.52 -11.07
N ILE A 37 1.05 4.95 -10.49
CA ILE A 37 -0.29 5.10 -11.06
C ILE A 37 -0.56 6.59 -11.05
N GLU A 38 -0.66 7.20 -12.23
CA GLU A 38 -0.99 8.60 -12.34
C GLU A 38 -2.32 8.84 -11.61
N PRO A 39 -2.39 9.83 -10.69
CA PRO A 39 -3.60 10.09 -9.94
C PRO A 39 -4.75 10.35 -10.89
N ASP A 40 -5.87 9.68 -10.68
CA ASP A 40 -7.07 9.98 -11.45
C ASP A 40 -7.69 11.31 -10.98
N ALA A 41 -8.77 11.76 -11.64
CA ALA A 41 -9.40 13.02 -11.30
C ALA A 41 -9.92 13.05 -9.84
N TRP A 42 -10.31 11.90 -9.30
CA TRP A 42 -10.79 11.79 -7.93
C TRP A 42 -9.62 11.84 -6.94
N ASP A 43 -8.52 11.17 -7.23
CA ASP A 43 -7.29 11.25 -6.44
C ASP A 43 -6.77 12.70 -6.36
N LEU A 44 -6.75 13.42 -7.49
CA LEU A 44 -6.35 14.83 -7.53
C LEU A 44 -7.28 15.71 -6.68
N GLN A 45 -8.59 15.47 -6.73
CA GLN A 45 -9.56 16.18 -5.91
C GLN A 45 -9.30 15.92 -4.41
N MET A 46 -9.06 14.67 -4.01
CA MET A 46 -8.75 14.33 -2.63
C MET A 46 -7.47 15.02 -2.14
N ILE A 47 -6.45 15.13 -2.99
CA ILE A 47 -5.20 15.83 -2.66
C ILE A 47 -5.45 17.33 -2.46
N GLU A 48 -6.28 17.96 -3.29
CA GLU A 48 -6.64 19.38 -3.12
C GLU A 48 -7.47 19.61 -1.86
N GLU A 49 -8.46 18.76 -1.57
CA GLU A 49 -9.25 18.83 -0.33
C GLU A 49 -8.36 18.67 0.90
N ALA A 50 -7.43 17.71 0.89
CA ALA A 50 -6.49 17.51 1.97
C ALA A 50 -5.59 18.74 2.18
N LYS A 51 -5.14 19.41 1.11
CA LYS A 51 -4.35 20.66 1.22
C LYS A 51 -5.14 21.83 1.78
N MET A 52 -6.45 21.89 1.56
CA MET A 52 -7.31 22.95 2.11
C MET A 52 -7.65 22.73 3.58
N LEU A 53 -7.89 21.47 3.97
CA LEU A 53 -8.31 21.10 5.32
C LEU A 53 -7.14 20.93 6.28
N ASN A 54 -5.96 20.56 5.76
CA ASN A 54 -4.75 20.39 6.56
C ASN A 54 -3.91 21.67 6.46
N ASP A 55 -3.99 22.51 7.48
CA ASP A 55 -3.16 23.71 7.65
C ASP A 55 -1.71 23.39 8.08
N GLY A 56 -1.39 22.10 8.22
CA GLY A 56 -0.08 21.61 8.62
C GLY A 56 0.15 21.61 10.13
N GLU A 57 -0.85 22.00 10.93
CA GLU A 57 -0.79 21.86 12.38
C GLU A 57 -0.70 20.38 12.76
N ARG A 58 0.16 20.09 13.76
CA ARG A 58 0.37 18.73 14.25
C ARG A 58 0.18 18.76 15.75
N VAL A 59 -0.64 17.86 16.24
CA VAL A 59 -0.78 17.56 17.66
C VAL A 59 -0.23 16.18 17.94
N THR A 60 0.34 15.99 19.12
CA THR A 60 0.71 14.67 19.60
C THR A 60 -0.55 13.89 20.03
N PHE A 61 -0.43 12.56 20.09
CA PHE A 61 -1.54 11.72 20.52
C PHE A 61 -1.95 12.03 21.97
N ASP A 62 -0.97 12.29 22.85
CA ASP A 62 -1.21 12.63 24.25
C ASP A 62 -1.96 13.97 24.39
N GLU A 63 -1.54 15.00 23.65
CA GLU A 63 -2.22 16.32 23.63
C GLU A 63 -3.67 16.22 23.14
N LEU A 64 -3.91 15.41 22.11
CA LEU A 64 -5.26 15.17 21.59
C LEU A 64 -6.14 14.44 22.61
N CYS A 65 -5.57 13.47 23.33
CA CYS A 65 -6.29 12.74 24.37
C CYS A 65 -6.63 13.64 25.57
N ASP A 66 -5.71 14.52 25.98
CA ASP A 66 -5.97 15.52 27.01
C ASP A 66 -7.08 16.51 26.60
N GLU A 67 -7.05 17.00 25.35
CA GLU A 67 -8.07 17.92 24.82
C GLU A 67 -9.46 17.29 24.75
N LEU A 68 -9.53 16.01 24.34
CA LEU A 68 -10.78 15.27 24.21
C LEU A 68 -11.26 14.66 25.53
N GLY A 69 -10.50 14.78 26.63
CA GLY A 69 -10.82 14.18 27.92
C GLY A 69 -10.79 12.65 27.91
N ILE A 70 -10.00 12.05 27.02
CA ILE A 70 -9.81 10.61 26.90
C ILE A 70 -8.62 10.20 27.77
N THR A 71 -8.87 9.35 28.75
CA THR A 71 -7.79 8.76 29.58
C THR A 71 -7.34 7.44 28.97
N ILE A 72 -6.04 7.28 28.79
CA ILE A 72 -5.38 6.10 28.19
C ILE A 72 -4.52 5.37 29.22
#